data_AF-A0A1F9M301-F1
#
_entry.id   AF-A0A1F9M301-F1
#
_cell.length_a   1.000
_cell.length_b   1.000
_cell.length_c   1.000
_cell.angle_alpha   90.00
_cell.angle_beta   90.00
_cell.angle_gamma   90.00
#
_symmetry.space_group_name_H-M   'P 1'
#
loop_
_entity.id
_entity.type
_entity.pdbx_description
1 polymer ?
#
loop_
_entity_poly.entity_id
_entity_poly.type
_entity_poly.pdbx_seq_one_letter_code
_entity_poly.pdbx_strand_id
1 'polypeptide(L)'
;MSKVHNHFVDPDKVEHVTKRLHIDHEELFAEAYHAWFGEQAAGPEIAACVEQYLAGSNVPFWVRSHVRALLGEQQRSRKDVKKKLLTTAARPLPFLIYAAYTMGLCYALLPL
;
A
#
# COMPACT_ATOMS: atom_id res chain seq x y z
N MET A 1 -18.34 21.86 15.95
CA MET A 1 -17.43 21.02 16.76
C MET A 1 -16.97 19.87 15.89
N SER A 2 -15.82 20.03 15.22
CA SER A 2 -15.26 19.02 14.32
C SER A 2 -14.81 17.81 15.12
N LYS A 3 -15.40 16.64 14.85
CA LYS A 3 -14.88 15.35 15.31
C LYS A 3 -13.49 15.18 14.72
N VAL A 4 -12.47 15.46 15.52
CA VAL A 4 -11.12 15.00 15.26
C VAL A 4 -11.21 13.48 15.30
N HIS A 5 -11.31 12.86 14.13
CA HIS A 5 -11.03 11.44 13.96
C HIS A 5 -9.55 11.27 14.29
N ASN A 6 -9.28 11.19 15.59
CA ASN A 6 -7.99 10.82 16.12
C ASN A 6 -7.82 9.39 15.65
N HIS A 7 -7.12 9.23 14.54
CA HIS A 7 -7.00 7.99 13.80
C HIS A 7 -6.08 7.05 14.56
N PHE A 8 -6.37 6.76 15.83
CA PHE A 8 -5.69 5.74 16.61
C PHE A 8 -5.51 4.53 15.70
N VAL A 9 -4.26 4.12 15.53
CA VAL A 9 -3.98 2.90 14.81
C VAL A 9 -4.46 1.82 15.75
N ASP A 10 -5.60 1.23 15.40
CA ASP A 10 -6.15 0.12 16.16
C ASP A 10 -5.12 -1.02 16.21
N PRO A 11 -5.04 -1.76 17.32
CA PRO A 11 -4.22 -2.97 17.43
C PRO A 11 -4.41 -3.92 16.23
N ASP A 12 -5.63 -3.98 15.68
CA ASP A 12 -5.97 -4.75 14.47
C ASP A 12 -5.10 -4.40 13.25
N LYS A 13 -4.64 -3.15 13.14
CA LYS A 13 -3.79 -2.70 12.03
C LYS A 13 -2.34 -3.14 12.21
N VAL A 14 -1.87 -3.23 13.45
CA VAL A 14 -0.55 -3.79 13.78
C VAL A 14 -0.55 -5.27 13.41
N GLU A 15 -1.58 -6.00 13.85
CA GLU A 15 -1.78 -7.42 13.54
C GLU A 15 -1.91 -7.69 12.04
N HIS A 16 -2.57 -6.79 11.31
CA HIS A 16 -2.65 -6.88 9.86
C HIS A 16 -1.28 -6.74 9.19
N VAL A 17 -0.42 -5.83 9.70
CA VAL A 17 0.91 -5.59 9.13
C VAL A 17 1.87 -6.73 9.43
N THR A 18 1.91 -7.25 10.67
CA THR A 18 2.76 -8.40 11.04
C THR A 18 2.45 -9.61 10.16
N LYS A 19 1.17 -9.99 10.07
CA LYS A 19 0.71 -11.09 9.19
C LYS A 19 1.07 -10.89 7.73
N ARG A 20 1.01 -9.65 7.24
CA ARG A 20 1.28 -9.32 5.84
C ARG A 20 2.77 -9.36 5.51
N LEU A 21 3.60 -8.86 6.42
CA LEU A 21 5.05 -8.82 6.25
C LEU A 21 5.71 -10.15 6.63
N HIS A 22 4.96 -11.07 7.25
CA HIS A 22 5.47 -12.33 7.78
C HIS A 22 6.60 -12.11 8.82
N ILE A 23 6.45 -11.07 9.62
CA ILE A 23 7.37 -10.72 10.72
C ILE A 23 6.62 -10.75 12.04
N ASP A 24 7.35 -11.02 13.12
CA ASP A 24 6.81 -11.01 14.47
C ASP A 24 6.64 -9.58 15.01
N HIS A 25 5.85 -9.43 16.08
CA HIS A 25 5.61 -8.12 16.70
C HIS A 25 6.89 -7.48 17.23
N GLU A 26 7.85 -8.28 17.73
CA GLU A 26 9.16 -7.79 18.18
C GLU A 26 9.96 -7.16 17.04
N GLU A 27 9.98 -7.81 15.88
CA GLU A 27 10.71 -7.32 14.71
C GLU A 27 10.07 -6.04 14.18
N LEU A 28 8.74 -6.00 14.08
CA LEU A 28 8.00 -4.79 13.70
C LEU A 28 8.27 -3.63 14.67
N PHE A 29 8.35 -3.91 15.97
CA PHE A 29 8.61 -2.89 16.98
C PHE A 29 10.09 -2.45 16.94
N ALA A 30 11.04 -3.35 16.74
CA ALA A 30 12.43 -2.99 16.57
C ALA A 30 12.64 -2.11 15.32
N GLU A 31 12.01 -2.46 14.20
CA GLU A 31 12.09 -1.69 12.95
C GLU A 31 11.43 -0.31 13.10
N ALA A 32 10.26 -0.25 13.74
CA ALA A 32 9.57 1.02 14.00
C ALA A 32 10.36 1.90 14.98
N TYR A 33 11.05 1.31 15.96
CA TYR A 33 11.94 2.05 16.86
C TYR A 33 13.13 2.63 16.09
N HIS A 34 13.81 1.81 15.29
CA HIS A 34 14.93 2.25 14.46
C HIS A 34 14.51 3.34 13.47
N ALA A 35 13.35 3.21 12.83
CA ALA A 35 12.83 4.21 11.91
C ALA A 35 12.50 5.56 12.61
N TRP A 36 12.21 5.54 13.91
CA TRP A 36 11.85 6.72 14.67
C TRP A 36 13.05 7.40 15.33
N PHE A 37 13.90 6.62 16.00
CA PHE A 37 15.01 7.10 16.80
C PHE A 37 16.35 7.09 16.05
N GLY A 38 16.46 6.35 14.95
CA GLY A 38 17.70 6.22 14.16
C GLY A 38 18.73 5.28 14.79
N GLU A 39 18.35 4.54 15.84
CA GLU A 39 19.22 3.64 16.59
C GLU A 39 18.60 2.25 16.72
N GLN A 40 19.44 1.22 16.90
CA GLN A 40 18.95 -0.12 17.22
C GLN A 40 18.49 -0.17 18.69
N ALA A 41 17.26 -0.61 18.89
CA ALA A 41 16.70 -0.78 20.22
C ALA A 41 17.38 -1.93 20.97
N ALA A 42 17.47 -1.81 22.30
CA ALA A 42 17.86 -2.93 23.14
C ALA A 42 16.72 -3.96 23.17
N GLY A 43 17.04 -5.24 22.92
CA GLY A 43 16.04 -6.33 22.93
C GLY A 43 15.08 -6.34 24.12
N PRO A 44 15.53 -6.14 25.38
CA PRO A 44 14.66 -6.10 26.55
C PRO A 44 13.63 -4.95 26.54
N GLU A 45 13.99 -3.81 25.96
CA GLU A 45 13.10 -2.64 25.89
C GLU A 45 11.97 -2.86 24.88
N ILE A 46 12.30 -3.48 23.75
CA ILE A 46 11.31 -3.87 22.74
C ILE A 46 10.38 -4.95 23.30
N ALA A 47 10.92 -5.99 23.93
CA ALA A 47 10.13 -7.05 24.53
C ALA A 47 9.12 -6.50 25.55
N ALA A 48 9.55 -5.59 26.43
CA ALA A 48 8.65 -4.94 27.39
C ALA A 48 7.53 -4.14 26.71
N CYS A 49 7.83 -3.45 25.60
CA CYS A 49 6.83 -2.72 24.83
C CYS A 49 5.83 -3.67 24.14
N VAL A 50 6.31 -4.80 23.62
CA VAL A 50 5.47 -5.83 22.99
C VAL A 50 4.57 -6.51 24.02
N GLU A 51 5.09 -6.84 25.20
CA GLU A 51 4.29 -7.39 26.29
C GLU A 51 3.16 -6.45 26.70
N GLN A 52 3.45 -5.15 26.85
CA GLN A 52 2.43 -4.14 27.14
C GLN A 52 1.37 -4.03 26.03
N TYR A 53 1.80 -4.15 24.77
CA TYR A 53 0.89 -4.19 23.62
C TYR A 53 -0.02 -5.43 23.68
N LEU A 54 0.53 -6.61 23.94
CA LEU A 54 -0.23 -7.86 24.04
C LEU A 54 -1.20 -7.87 25.25
N ALA A 55 -0.80 -7.27 26.37
CA ALA A 55 -1.60 -7.23 27.59
C ALA A 55 -2.74 -6.20 27.54
N GLY A 56 -2.52 -5.04 26.90
CA GLY A 56 -3.42 -3.88 27.00
C GLY A 56 -3.85 -3.29 25.67
N SER A 57 -3.47 -3.88 24.54
CA SER A 57 -3.68 -3.32 23.19
C SER A 57 -3.13 -1.90 23.02
N ASN A 58 -2.18 -1.50 23.87
CA ASN A 58 -1.59 -0.17 23.80
C ASN A 58 -0.41 -0.17 22.83
N VAL A 59 -0.62 0.42 21.67
CA VAL A 59 0.41 0.54 20.64
C VAL A 59 1.23 1.81 20.90
N PRO A 60 2.57 1.77 21.02
CA PRO A 60 3.38 2.98 21.16
C PRO A 60 3.25 3.92 19.94
N PHE A 61 3.40 5.23 20.15
CA PHE A 61 3.18 6.23 19.08
C PHE A 61 4.07 6.01 17.86
N TRP A 62 5.34 5.67 18.07
CA TRP A 62 6.31 5.40 17.00
C TRP A 62 5.90 4.17 16.16
N VAL A 63 5.39 3.09 16.79
CA VAL A 63 4.79 1.94 16.07
C VAL A 63 3.59 2.39 15.23
N ARG A 64 2.68 3.19 15.82
CA ARG A 64 1.50 3.67 15.09
C ARG A 64 1.91 4.49 13.86
N SER A 65 2.89 5.36 14.01
CA SER A 65 3.40 6.19 12.92
C SER A 65 3.98 5.32 11.80
N HIS A 66 4.82 4.35 12.18
CA HIS A 66 5.45 3.43 11.25
C HIS A 66 4.42 2.56 10.49
N VAL A 67 3.47 1.96 11.20
CA VAL A 67 2.37 1.18 10.62
C VAL A 67 1.53 2.03 9.66
N ARG A 68 1.26 3.31 9.98
CA ARG A 68 0.56 4.22 9.04
C ARG A 68 1.37 4.47 7.77
N ALA A 69 2.70 4.62 7.89
CA ALA A 69 3.56 4.81 6.72
C ALA A 69 3.50 3.59 5.79
N LEU A 70 3.65 2.37 6.35
CA LEU A 70 3.57 1.10 5.60
C LEU A 70 2.21 0.91 4.90
N LEU A 71 1.11 1.24 5.58
CA LEU A 71 -0.23 1.19 4.99
C LEU A 71 -0.45 2.29 3.95
N GLY A 72 0.12 3.48 4.15
CA GLY A 72 0.03 4.61 3.24
C GLY A 72 0.75 4.37 1.91
N GLU A 73 1.94 3.77 1.95
CA GLU A 73 2.70 3.38 0.75
C GLU A 73 1.94 2.37 -0.11
N GLN A 74 1.27 1.40 0.52
CA GLN A 74 0.44 0.43 -0.20
C GLN A 74 -0.70 1.10 -0.97
N GLN A 75 -1.38 2.09 -0.37
CA GLN A 75 -2.45 2.81 -1.05
C GLN A 75 -1.95 3.60 -2.26
N ARG A 76 -0.74 4.16 -2.19
CA ARG A 76 -0.11 4.86 -3.31
C ARG A 76 0.21 3.87 -4.43
N SER A 77 0.89 2.77 -4.12
CA SER A 77 1.24 1.73 -5.10
C SER A 77 0.00 1.15 -5.82
N ARG A 78 -1.09 0.86 -5.09
CA ARG A 78 -2.35 0.40 -5.70
C ARG A 78 -2.99 1.44 -6.63
N LYS A 79 -2.93 2.73 -6.28
CA LYS A 79 -3.48 3.81 -7.12
C LYS A 79 -2.67 3.96 -8.40
N ASP A 80 -1.35 3.82 -8.33
CA ASP A 80 -0.47 3.94 -9.49
C ASP A 80 -0.62 2.77 -10.47
N VAL A 81 -0.79 1.55 -9.97
CA VAL A 81 -1.12 0.38 -10.82
C VAL A 81 -2.46 0.58 -11.53
N LYS A 82 -3.50 1.05 -10.83
CA LYS A 82 -4.81 1.32 -11.45
C LYS A 82 -4.72 2.38 -12.55
N LYS A 83 -3.97 3.46 -12.32
CA LYS A 83 -3.73 4.49 -13.34
C LYS A 83 -3.00 3.92 -14.56
N LYS A 84 -1.96 3.11 -14.36
CA LYS A 84 -1.23 2.47 -15.47
C LYS A 84 -2.11 1.52 -16.29
N LEU A 85 -2.95 0.71 -15.65
CA LEU A 85 -3.87 -0.20 -16.35
C LEU A 85 -4.93 0.56 -17.17
N LEU A 86 -5.48 1.64 -16.62
CA LEU A 86 -6.44 2.50 -17.35
C LEU A 86 -5.80 3.16 -18.58
N THR A 87 -4.55 3.60 -18.49
CA THR A 87 -3.85 4.22 -19.62
C THR A 87 -3.42 3.21 -20.69
N THR A 88 -3.12 1.96 -20.31
CA THR A 88 -2.74 0.89 -21.25
C THR A 88 -3.94 0.33 -22.01
N ALA A 89 -5.13 0.26 -21.40
CA ALA A 89 -6.34 -0.26 -22.06
C ALA A 89 -6.93 0.69 -23.13
N ALA A 90 -6.52 1.96 -23.16
CA ALA A 90 -7.07 2.97 -24.08
C ALA A 90 -6.38 3.03 -25.47
N ARG A 91 -5.38 2.18 -25.75
CA ARG A 91 -4.45 2.40 -26.88
C ARG A 91 -4.68 1.68 -28.23
N PRO A 92 -5.46 0.60 -28.42
CA PRO A 92 -5.62 0.05 -29.78
C PRO A 92 -6.95 0.38 -30.47
N LEU A 93 -7.88 1.11 -29.84
CA LEU A 93 -9.19 1.40 -30.45
C LEU A 93 -9.12 2.26 -31.74
N PRO A 94 -8.37 3.37 -31.82
CA PRO A 94 -8.35 4.16 -33.06
C PRO A 94 -7.57 3.48 -34.20
N PHE A 95 -6.58 2.63 -33.87
CA PHE A 95 -5.76 1.93 -34.88
C PHE A 95 -6.55 0.81 -35.58
N LEU A 96 -7.41 0.09 -34.84
CA LEU A 96 -8.27 -0.96 -35.39
C LEU A 96 -9.37 -0.39 -36.30
N ILE A 97 -9.92 0.78 -35.97
CA ILE A 97 -10.93 1.47 -36.78
C ILE A 97 -10.31 1.95 -38.11
N TYR A 98 -9.09 2.49 -38.06
CA TYR A 98 -8.42 2.99 -39.27
C TYR A 98 -8.03 1.85 -40.24
N ALA A 99 -7.56 0.71 -39.71
CA ALA A 99 -7.23 -0.46 -40.51
C ALA A 99 -8.46 -1.09 -41.20
N ALA A 100 -9.62 -1.11 -40.53
CA ALA A 100 -10.85 -1.57 -41.13
C ALA A 100 -11.33 -0.65 -42.27
N TYR A 101 -11.17 0.66 -42.11
CA TYR A 101 -11.55 1.65 -43.13
C TYR A 101 -10.68 1.55 -44.39
N THR A 102 -9.37 1.41 -44.25
CA THR A 102 -8.46 1.28 -45.41
C THR A 102 -8.66 -0.03 -46.16
N MET A 103 -8.92 -1.13 -45.45
CA MET A 103 -9.25 -2.41 -46.08
C MET A 103 -10.57 -2.34 -46.85
N GLY A 104 -11.64 -1.78 -46.25
CA GLY A 104 -12.94 -1.62 -46.92
C GLY A 104 -12.87 -0.75 -48.19
N LEU A 105 -12.07 0.32 -48.15
CA LEU A 105 -11.88 1.21 -49.30
C LEU A 105 -11.13 0.52 -50.45
N CYS A 106 -10.12 -0.32 -50.14
CA CYS A 106 -9.40 -1.09 -51.15
C CYS A 106 -10.29 -2.13 -51.86
N TYR A 107 -11.22 -2.76 -51.15
CA TYR A 107 -12.16 -3.70 -51.77
C TYR A 107 -13.23 -3.03 -52.64
N ALA A 108 -13.62 -1.78 -52.34
CA ALA A 108 -14.59 -1.04 -53.13
C ALA A 108 -14.00 -0.43 -54.43
N LEU A 109 -12.67 -0.29 -54.51
CA LEU A 109 -11.96 0.29 -55.66
C LEU A 109 -11.34 -0.76 -56.60
N LEU A 110 -11.51 -2.05 -56.33
CA LEU A 110 -11.17 -3.11 -57.29
C LEU A 110 -12.38 -3.33 -58.21
N PRO A 111 -12.37 -2.87 -59.48
CA PRO A 111 -13.38 -3.27 -60.44
C PRO A 111 -13.12 -4.75 -60.77
N LEU A 112 -14.11 -5.60 -60.48
CA LEU A 112 -14.14 -6.98 -60.96
C LEU A 112 -14.34 -7.01 -62.48
#